data_AF-A0A7C6T7J4-F1
#
_entry.id   AF-A0A7C6T7J4-F1
#
_cell.length_a   1.000
_cell.length_b   1.000
_cell.length_c   1.000
_cell.angle_alpha   90.00
_cell.angle_beta   90.00
_cell.angle_gamma   90.00
#
_symmetry.space_group_name_H-M   'P 1'
#
loop_
_entity.id
_entity.type
_entity.pdbx_description
1 polymer ?
#
loop_
_entity_poly.entity_id
_entity_poly.type
_entity_poly.pdbx_seq_one_letter_code
_entity_poly.pdbx_strand_id
1 'polypeptide(L)'
;QPKVVTSDKETAKILKGAEIPYQEASSSGATSTSFKEAALSLEVTPQITPDNRIIMDVKVTKDEPDFANALNGVPGIKKNEVNANVLVSDGETIVIGGVFSNTQTKAVDKVPFLGDLPFLGRVFRRDYVQDQKSELLVFITPRIMNNQAISLNN
;
A
#
# COMPACT_ATOMS: atom_id res chain seq x y z
N GLN A 1 -6.51 -7.08 -8.26
CA GLN A 1 -7.41 -7.32 -7.11
C GLN A 1 -7.13 -8.72 -6.59
N PRO A 2 -6.50 -8.87 -5.42
CA PRO A 2 -6.27 -10.17 -4.81
C PRO A 2 -7.61 -10.79 -4.40
N LYS A 3 -7.73 -12.10 -4.59
CA LYS A 3 -8.84 -12.91 -4.10
C LYS A 3 -8.23 -14.14 -3.44
N VAL A 4 -8.76 -14.53 -2.30
CA VAL A 4 -8.28 -15.68 -1.54
C VAL A 4 -9.48 -16.45 -1.04
N VAL A 5 -9.36 -17.77 -1.02
CA VAL A 5 -10.36 -18.70 -0.48
C VAL A 5 -9.69 -19.44 0.67
N THR A 6 -10.39 -19.58 1.79
CA THR A 6 -9.87 -20.25 2.98
C THR A 6 -11.01 -20.89 3.75
N SER A 7 -10.66 -21.80 4.66
CA SER A 7 -11.59 -22.47 5.57
C SER A 7 -11.98 -21.55 6.74
N ASP A 8 -13.07 -21.87 7.42
CA ASP A 8 -13.44 -21.20 8.67
C ASP A 8 -12.29 -21.30 9.69
N LYS A 9 -11.92 -20.17 10.28
CA LYS A 9 -10.83 -20.00 11.26
C LYS A 9 -9.42 -20.32 10.75
N GLU A 10 -9.23 -20.48 9.44
CA GLU A 10 -7.91 -20.65 8.85
C GLU A 10 -7.41 -19.38 8.17
N THR A 11 -6.18 -18.99 8.51
CA THR A 11 -5.50 -17.87 7.86
C THR A 11 -5.09 -18.25 6.45
N ALA A 12 -5.44 -17.40 5.48
CA ALA A 12 -4.90 -17.49 4.14
C ALA A 12 -4.23 -16.19 3.73
N LYS A 13 -3.16 -16.32 2.94
CA LYS A 13 -2.36 -15.21 2.43
C LYS A 13 -2.21 -15.33 0.92
N ILE A 14 -2.46 -14.24 0.23
CA ILE A 14 -2.12 -14.07 -1.19
C ILE A 14 -1.17 -12.89 -1.32
N LEU A 15 -0.07 -13.11 -2.04
CA LEU A 15 0.95 -12.11 -2.29
C LEU A 15 1.21 -12.01 -3.80
N LYS A 16 1.28 -10.77 -4.30
CA LYS A 16 1.66 -10.49 -5.68
C LYS A 16 2.63 -9.32 -5.70
N GLY A 17 3.87 -9.56 -6.11
CA GLY A 17 4.89 -8.53 -6.18
C GLY A 17 6.21 -9.06 -6.69
N ALA A 18 7.27 -8.36 -6.34
CA ALA A 18 8.65 -8.72 -6.62
C ALA A 18 9.49 -8.58 -5.36
N GLU A 19 10.63 -9.26 -5.33
CA GLU A 19 11.64 -9.06 -4.29
C GLU A 19 12.73 -8.13 -4.81
N ILE A 20 13.13 -7.16 -3.99
CA ILE A 20 14.19 -6.20 -4.28
C ILE A 20 15.43 -6.61 -3.49
N PRO A 21 16.60 -6.82 -4.14
CA PRO A 21 17.84 -7.15 -3.45
C PRO A 21 18.49 -5.91 -2.82
N TYR A 22 18.95 -6.04 -1.58
CA TYR A 22 19.71 -5.06 -0.83
C TYR A 22 21.05 -5.66 -0.44
N GLN A 23 22.13 -4.88 -0.60
CA GLN A 23 23.45 -5.28 -0.16
C GLN A 23 23.67 -4.84 1.29
N GLU A 24 24.02 -5.78 2.16
CA GLU A 24 24.31 -5.56 3.57
C GLU A 24 25.77 -5.91 3.87
N ALA A 25 26.41 -5.15 4.76
CA ALA A 25 27.73 -5.49 5.24
C ALA A 25 27.63 -6.68 6.22
N SER A 26 28.33 -7.79 5.91
CA SER A 26 28.44 -8.92 6.81
C SER A 26 29.47 -8.64 7.91
N SER A 27 29.31 -9.30 9.06
CA SER A 27 30.26 -9.25 10.19
C SER A 27 31.67 -9.74 9.83
N SER A 28 31.80 -10.52 8.74
CA SER A 28 33.09 -10.99 8.21
C SER A 28 33.79 -9.99 7.27
N GLY A 29 33.18 -8.82 6.99
CA GLY A 29 33.68 -7.86 6.00
C GLY A 29 33.30 -8.20 4.55
N ALA A 30 32.59 -9.31 4.32
CA ALA A 30 31.99 -9.64 3.02
C ALA A 30 30.65 -8.91 2.80
N THR A 31 30.22 -8.76 1.54
CA THR A 31 28.89 -8.24 1.20
C THR A 31 27.88 -9.39 1.18
N SER A 32 26.78 -9.27 1.92
CA SER A 32 25.62 -10.18 1.86
C SER A 32 24.50 -9.54 1.05
N THR A 33 23.64 -10.34 0.41
CA THR A 33 22.44 -9.84 -0.28
C THR A 33 21.20 -10.29 0.47
N SER A 34 20.37 -9.34 0.94
CA SER A 34 19.08 -9.59 1.54
C SER A 34 17.96 -9.19 0.56
N PHE A 35 16.87 -9.95 0.54
CA PHE A 35 15.72 -9.64 -0.32
C PHE A 35 14.60 -9.03 0.52
N LYS A 36 13.99 -7.95 0.02
CA LYS A 36 12.80 -7.34 0.61
C LYS A 36 11.65 -7.41 -0.38
N GLU A 37 10.50 -7.88 0.10
CA GLU A 37 9.28 -7.95 -0.71
C GLU A 37 8.72 -6.55 -0.97
N ALA A 38 8.46 -6.24 -2.24
CA ALA A 38 7.65 -5.12 -2.68
C ALA A 38 6.41 -5.69 -3.38
N ALA A 39 5.35 -5.89 -2.61
CA ALA A 39 4.18 -6.63 -3.04
C ALA A 39 2.87 -6.05 -2.51
N LEU A 40 1.80 -6.36 -3.24
CA LEU A 40 0.44 -6.32 -2.72
C LEU A 40 0.17 -7.64 -1.99
N SER A 41 -0.08 -7.57 -0.68
CA SER A 41 -0.45 -8.72 0.14
C SER A 41 -1.83 -8.55 0.73
N LEU A 42 -2.61 -9.63 0.75
CA LEU A 42 -3.83 -9.76 1.52
C LEU A 42 -3.69 -11.02 2.37
N GLU A 43 -3.76 -10.83 3.68
CA GLU A 43 -3.82 -11.90 4.67
C GLU A 43 -5.16 -11.77 5.41
N VAL A 44 -5.88 -12.87 5.55
CA VAL A 44 -7.22 -12.89 6.13
C VAL A 44 -7.43 -14.15 6.96
N THR A 45 -8.07 -13.97 8.13
CA THR A 45 -8.55 -15.06 8.96
C THR A 45 -10.05 -14.86 9.20
N PRO A 46 -10.93 -15.63 8.54
CA PRO A 46 -12.37 -15.49 8.71
C PRO A 46 -12.88 -16.35 9.88
N GLN A 47 -13.99 -15.94 10.47
CA GLN A 47 -14.80 -16.71 11.39
C GLN A 47 -16.27 -16.52 11.04
N ILE A 48 -16.94 -17.61 10.69
CA ILE A 48 -18.37 -17.62 10.37
C ILE A 48 -19.18 -17.70 11.67
N THR A 49 -20.14 -16.79 11.80
CA THR A 49 -21.07 -16.71 12.92
C THR A 49 -22.36 -17.50 12.62
N PRO A 50 -23.12 -17.93 13.64
CA PRO A 50 -24.37 -18.68 13.43
C PRO A 50 -25.45 -17.93 12.63
N ASP A 51 -25.40 -16.59 12.57
CA ASP A 51 -26.31 -15.75 11.80
C ASP A 51 -25.78 -15.40 10.39
N ASN A 52 -24.85 -16.20 9.85
CA ASN A 52 -24.26 -16.06 8.52
C ASN A 52 -23.49 -14.74 8.29
N ARG A 53 -22.97 -14.13 9.35
CA ARG A 53 -21.99 -13.05 9.22
C ARG A 53 -20.57 -13.59 9.31
N ILE A 54 -19.62 -12.85 8.76
CA ILE A 54 -18.20 -13.19 8.79
C ILE A 54 -17.48 -12.13 9.63
N ILE A 55 -16.85 -12.57 10.72
CA ILE A 55 -15.81 -11.80 11.40
C ILE A 55 -14.52 -12.07 10.64
N MET A 56 -13.77 -11.03 10.29
CA MET A 56 -12.48 -11.20 9.60
C MET A 56 -11.42 -10.36 10.27
N ASP A 57 -10.29 -11.00 10.60
CA ASP A 57 -9.02 -10.30 10.79
C ASP A 57 -8.39 -10.13 9.43
N VAL A 58 -8.23 -8.89 8.98
CA VAL A 58 -7.73 -8.54 7.66
C VAL A 58 -6.47 -7.71 7.79
N LYS A 59 -5.42 -8.14 7.09
CA LYS A 59 -4.19 -7.39 6.88
C LYS A 59 -3.95 -7.19 5.38
N VAL A 60 -4.00 -5.94 4.95
CA VAL A 60 -3.68 -5.55 3.57
C VAL A 60 -2.42 -4.73 3.57
N THR A 61 -1.41 -5.13 2.80
CA THR A 61 -0.20 -4.33 2.56
C THR A 61 -0.07 -4.02 1.08
N LYS A 62 0.35 -2.81 0.76
CA LYS A 62 0.70 -2.37 -0.58
C LYS A 62 2.09 -1.73 -0.51
N ASP A 63 3.07 -2.55 -0.83
CA ASP A 63 4.48 -2.18 -0.80
C ASP A 63 4.98 -1.96 -2.23
N GLU A 64 5.55 -0.79 -2.50
CA GLU A 64 6.03 -0.38 -3.83
C GLU A 64 7.47 0.16 -3.74
N PRO A 65 8.35 -0.18 -4.70
CA PRO A 65 9.70 0.37 -4.72
C PRO A 65 9.67 1.86 -5.10
N ASP A 66 10.37 2.69 -4.33
CA ASP A 66 10.48 4.13 -4.56
C ASP A 66 11.75 4.49 -5.33
N PHE A 67 11.73 4.25 -6.65
CA PHE A 67 12.86 4.56 -7.52
C PHE A 67 13.19 6.05 -7.62
N ALA A 68 12.22 6.93 -7.34
CA ALA A 68 12.42 8.38 -7.41
C ALA A 68 13.34 8.91 -6.28
N ASN A 69 13.39 8.21 -5.15
CA ASN A 69 14.22 8.56 -3.99
C ASN A 69 15.28 7.48 -3.72
N ALA A 70 15.74 6.79 -4.76
CA ALA A 70 16.74 5.74 -4.62
C ALA A 70 18.10 6.30 -4.16
N LEU A 71 18.74 5.60 -3.22
CA LEU A 71 20.08 5.91 -2.74
C LEU A 71 21.06 4.97 -3.43
N ASN A 72 22.02 5.50 -4.18
CA ASN A 72 22.99 4.70 -4.94
C ASN A 72 22.35 3.64 -5.85
N GLY A 73 21.20 3.95 -6.46
CA GLY A 73 20.44 3.03 -7.30
C GLY A 73 19.60 2.00 -6.55
N VAL A 74 19.62 2.01 -5.21
CA VAL A 74 18.80 1.15 -4.36
C VAL A 74 17.53 1.90 -3.93
N PRO A 75 16.33 1.49 -4.37
CA PRO A 75 15.10 2.17 -3.99
C PRO A 75 14.73 1.88 -2.52
N GLY A 76 14.12 2.84 -1.84
CA GLY A 76 13.37 2.54 -0.61
C GLY A 76 12.07 1.79 -0.92
N ILE A 77 11.35 1.32 0.11
CA ILE A 77 10.02 0.73 -0.05
C ILE A 77 8.98 1.69 0.56
N LYS A 78 8.05 2.15 -0.28
CA LYS A 78 6.84 2.85 0.15
C LYS A 78 5.85 1.80 0.64
N LYS A 79 5.52 1.86 1.92
CA LYS A 79 4.63 0.90 2.57
C LYS A 79 3.31 1.55 2.94
N ASN A 80 2.21 0.96 2.49
CA ASN A 80 0.87 1.28 2.97
C ASN A 80 0.26 0.01 3.57
N GLU A 81 -0.18 0.07 4.82
CA GLU A 81 -0.73 -1.09 5.53
C GLU A 81 -2.03 -0.72 6.23
N VAL A 82 -3.03 -1.61 6.13
CA VAL A 82 -4.30 -1.52 6.85
C VAL A 82 -4.49 -2.84 7.58
N ASN A 83 -4.65 -2.76 8.90
CA ASN A 83 -4.97 -3.90 9.77
C ASN A 83 -6.29 -3.60 10.46
N ALA A 84 -7.26 -4.52 10.36
CA ALA A 84 -8.55 -4.34 10.99
C ALA A 84 -9.22 -5.67 11.32
N ASN A 85 -10.03 -5.65 12.37
CA ASN A 85 -11.01 -6.69 12.68
C ASN A 85 -12.40 -6.13 12.33
N VAL A 86 -13.14 -6.84 11.49
CA VAL A 86 -14.41 -6.36 10.93
C VAL A 86 -15.47 -7.46 10.95
N LEU A 87 -16.72 -7.06 11.22
CA LEU A 87 -17.90 -7.91 11.07
C LEU A 87 -18.70 -7.45 9.85
N VAL A 88 -18.97 -8.36 8.93
CA VAL A 88 -19.67 -8.07 7.67
C VAL A 88 -20.54 -9.24 7.25
N SER A 89 -21.68 -8.96 6.61
CA SER A 89 -22.58 -10.01 6.13
C SER A 89 -22.06 -10.65 4.84
N ASP A 90 -22.50 -11.87 4.55
CA ASP A 90 -22.16 -12.55 3.30
C ASP A 90 -22.55 -11.72 2.06
N GLY A 91 -21.59 -11.49 1.17
CA GLY A 91 -21.79 -10.73 -0.07
C GLY A 91 -21.85 -9.20 0.08
N GLU A 92 -21.86 -8.67 1.30
CA GLU A 92 -21.80 -7.22 1.54
C GLU A 92 -20.39 -6.66 1.35
N THR A 93 -20.29 -5.40 0.95
CA THR A 93 -18.99 -4.73 0.77
C THR A 93 -18.80 -3.68 1.84
N ILE A 94 -17.68 -3.74 2.55
CA ILE A 94 -17.32 -2.75 3.58
C ILE A 94 -16.03 -2.03 3.23
N VAL A 95 -15.89 -0.81 3.75
CA VAL A 95 -14.65 -0.02 3.71
C VAL A 95 -13.93 -0.21 5.03
N ILE A 96 -12.74 -0.80 4.98
CA ILE A 96 -11.98 -1.18 6.18
C ILE A 96 -11.08 -0.05 6.66
N GLY A 97 -10.69 0.86 5.76
CA GLY A 97 -9.91 2.04 6.11
C GLY A 97 -9.32 2.73 4.89
N GLY A 98 -8.64 3.84 5.15
CA GLY A 98 -7.84 4.51 4.16
C GLY A 98 -6.70 5.34 4.72
N VAL A 99 -5.64 5.49 3.92
CA VAL A 99 -4.47 6.33 4.21
C VAL A 99 -4.51 7.52 3.27
N PHE A 100 -4.58 8.73 3.83
CA PHE A 100 -4.57 9.99 3.08
C PHE A 100 -3.22 10.67 3.28
N SER A 101 -2.53 10.95 2.18
CA SER A 101 -1.30 11.73 2.15
C SER A 101 -1.47 12.91 1.22
N ASN A 102 -1.11 14.10 1.70
CA ASN A 102 -1.07 15.32 0.91
C ASN A 102 0.29 15.98 1.12
N THR A 103 1.09 16.03 0.06
CA THR A 103 2.41 16.68 0.05
C THR A 103 2.34 17.90 -0.82
N GLN A 104 2.55 19.08 -0.23
CA GLN A 104 2.65 20.35 -0.94
C GLN A 104 4.11 20.81 -0.93
N THR A 105 4.73 20.87 -2.10
CA THR A 105 6.08 21.41 -2.29
C THR A 105 5.98 22.81 -2.87
N LYS A 106 6.55 23.79 -2.16
CA LYS A 106 6.71 25.17 -2.64
C LYS A 106 8.19 25.47 -2.78
N ALA A 107 8.62 25.84 -3.99
CA ALA A 107 9.96 26.31 -4.27
C ALA A 107 9.89 27.67 -4.98
N VAL A 108 10.81 28.57 -4.68
CA VAL A 108 10.87 29.89 -5.31
C VAL A 108 12.31 30.11 -5.75
N ASP A 109 12.54 30.07 -7.06
CA ASP A 109 13.82 30.46 -7.65
C ASP A 109 13.77 31.96 -7.93
N LYS A 110 14.63 32.77 -7.31
CA LYS A 110 14.65 34.22 -7.54
C LYS A 110 16.05 34.77 -7.75
N VAL A 111 16.15 35.82 -8.57
CA VAL A 111 17.39 36.60 -8.68
C VAL A 111 17.56 37.44 -7.40
N PRO A 112 18.70 37.37 -6.71
CA PRO A 112 18.97 38.20 -5.54
C PRO A 112 18.76 39.69 -5.83
N PHE A 113 18.27 40.46 -4.85
CA PHE A 113 17.83 41.87 -4.97
C PHE A 113 16.62 42.13 -5.89
N LEU A 114 16.63 41.63 -7.14
CA LEU A 114 15.58 41.94 -8.12
C LEU A 114 14.27 41.18 -7.87
N GLY A 115 14.34 39.96 -7.34
CA GLY A 115 13.15 39.14 -7.07
C GLY A 115 12.28 39.62 -5.91
N ASP A 116 12.81 40.53 -5.07
CA ASP A 116 12.12 41.09 -3.90
C ASP A 116 11.55 42.50 -4.17
N LEU A 117 11.74 43.05 -5.38
CA LEU A 117 11.23 44.39 -5.71
C LEU A 117 9.69 44.39 -5.77
N PRO A 118 9.02 45.36 -5.13
CA PRO A 118 7.59 45.55 -5.29
C PRO A 118 7.26 45.87 -6.75
N PHE A 119 6.12 45.37 -7.23
CA PHE A 119 5.60 45.50 -8.61
C PHE A 119 6.41 44.80 -9.72
N LEU A 120 7.75 44.74 -9.64
CA LEU A 120 8.61 44.22 -10.71
C LEU A 120 9.25 42.85 -10.41
N GLY A 121 9.34 42.45 -9.14
CA GLY A 121 10.04 41.22 -8.74
C GLY A 121 9.45 39.92 -9.28
N ARG A 122 8.19 39.94 -9.76
CA ARG A 122 7.52 38.76 -10.33
C ARG A 122 8.12 38.29 -11.66
N VAL A 123 8.78 39.17 -12.42
CA VAL A 123 9.48 38.79 -13.68
C VAL A 123 10.86 38.20 -13.39
N PHE A 124 11.42 38.48 -12.21
CA PHE A 124 12.75 38.04 -11.78
C PHE A 124 12.71 36.87 -10.77
N ARG A 125 11.54 36.24 -10.62
CA ARG A 125 11.36 35.04 -9.81
C ARG A 125 10.50 34.02 -10.53
N ARG A 126 10.70 32.75 -10.23
CA ARG A 126 9.91 31.61 -10.67
C ARG A 126 9.38 30.91 -9.43
N ASP A 127 8.07 30.99 -9.25
CA ASP A 127 7.35 30.29 -8.18
C ASP A 127 6.96 28.90 -8.70
N TYR A 128 7.33 27.85 -7.96
CA TYR A 128 6.98 26.45 -8.24
C TYR A 128 6.12 25.91 -7.09
N VAL A 129 4.91 25.46 -7.41
CA VAL A 129 4.00 24.83 -6.45
C VAL A 129 3.61 23.47 -7.02
N GLN A 130 3.85 22.41 -6.27
CA GLN A 130 3.48 21.05 -6.62
C GLN A 130 2.69 20.43 -5.48
N ASP A 131 1.45 20.03 -5.79
CA ASP A 131 0.57 19.31 -4.87
C ASP A 131 0.48 17.84 -5.27
N GLN A 132 0.83 16.93 -4.37
CA GLN A 132 0.72 15.49 -4.54
C GLN A 132 -0.23 14.91 -3.50
N LYS A 133 -1.36 14.38 -3.97
CA LYS A 133 -2.36 13.69 -3.16
C LYS A 133 -2.30 12.19 -3.42
N SER A 134 -2.19 11.38 -2.37
CA SER A 134 -2.27 9.92 -2.43
C SER A 134 -3.32 9.43 -1.45
N GLU A 135 -4.22 8.57 -1.91
CA GLU A 135 -5.30 8.01 -1.10
C GLU A 135 -5.38 6.50 -1.36
N LEU A 136 -5.19 5.70 -0.30
CA LEU A 136 -5.47 4.26 -0.34
C LEU A 136 -6.83 4.03 0.30
N LEU A 137 -7.76 3.42 -0.42
CA LEU A 137 -9.03 2.92 0.11
C LEU A 137 -9.10 1.41 -0.08
N VAL A 138 -9.45 0.69 0.99
CA VAL A 138 -9.54 -0.77 0.97
C VAL A 138 -11.00 -1.21 1.12
N PHE A 139 -11.49 -1.89 0.10
CA PHE A 139 -12.84 -2.48 0.04
C PHE A 139 -12.74 -4.00 0.12
N ILE A 140 -13.59 -4.63 0.92
CA ILE A 140 -13.66 -6.09 1.04
C ILE A 140 -15.09 -6.56 0.92
N THR A 141 -15.27 -7.66 0.19
CA THR A 141 -16.54 -8.34 -0.04
C THR A 141 -16.35 -9.84 0.23
N PRO A 142 -16.62 -10.33 1.45
CA PRO A 142 -16.55 -11.77 1.71
C PRO A 142 -17.69 -12.51 1.01
N ARG A 143 -17.43 -13.78 0.66
CA ARG A 143 -18.46 -14.70 0.17
C ARG A 143 -18.27 -16.07 0.82
N ILE A 144 -19.31 -16.58 1.48
CA ILE A 144 -19.33 -17.95 2.02
C ILE A 144 -19.54 -18.92 0.86
N MET A 145 -18.61 -19.85 0.68
CA MET A 145 -18.71 -20.87 -0.36
C MET A 145 -19.29 -22.16 0.22
N ASN A 146 -20.50 -22.53 -0.19
CA ASN A 146 -21.08 -23.82 0.14
C ASN A 146 -20.61 -24.88 -0.87
N ASN A 147 -20.31 -26.08 -0.37
CA ASN A 147 -19.66 -27.20 -1.09
C ASN A 147 -20.39 -27.66 -2.39
N GLN A 148 -21.58 -27.14 -2.70
CA GLN A 148 -22.33 -27.44 -3.92
C GLN A 148 -21.87 -26.65 -5.16
N ALA A 149 -21.10 -25.57 -5.00
CA ALA A 149 -20.62 -24.76 -6.13
C ALA A 149 -19.44 -25.37 -6.90
N ILE A 150 -18.78 -26.40 -6.34
CA ILE A 150 -17.61 -27.05 -6.95
C ILE A 150 -18.04 -28.20 -7.89
N SER A 151 -19.31 -28.65 -7.82
CA SER A 151 -19.81 -29.85 -8.52
C SER A 151 -20.47 -29.60 -9.88
N LEU A 152 -20.61 -28.35 -10.33
CA LEU A 152 -21.35 -28.02 -11.56
C LEU A 152 -20.49 -27.67 -12.79
N ASN A 153 -19.17 -27.78 -12.68
CA ASN A 153 -18.23 -27.49 -13.78
C ASN A 153 -17.46 -28.74 -14.25
N ASN A 154 -18.14 -29.90 -14.34
CA ASN A 154 -17.58 -31.10 -14.94
C ASN A 154 -18.59 -31.78 -15.87
#